data_AF-A0A2S7CBE1-F1
#
_entry.id   AF-A0A2S7CBE1-F1
#
_cell.length_a   1.000
_cell.length_b   1.000
_cell.length_c   1.000
_cell.angle_alpha   90.00
_cell.angle_beta   90.00
_cell.angle_gamma   90.00
#
_symmetry.space_group_name_H-M   'P 1'
#
loop_
_entity.id
_entity.type
_entity.pdbx_description
1 polymer ?
#
loop_
_entity_poly.entity_id
_entity_poly.type
_entity_poly.pdbx_seq_one_letter_code
_entity_poly.pdbx_strand_id
1 'polypeptide(L)'
;MHRLRGAAALAVMALAGCATTPPPASVPTNLKNGQSWVITRQGIAEQVLDTCSRDSPARHPGQITGYWTPSQQQIEQLESRQDALTPTIPEPRDFDRQYVGVVIQGQQLIYINAFKLPNDPPVKPAKEAIRVCDGGSAFWGALYDPQTGAFSQIAVNGTP
;
A
#
# COMPACT_ATOMS: atom_id res chain seq x y z
N MET A 1 -9.23 -55.18 47.92
CA MET A 1 -9.37 -53.71 47.94
C MET A 1 -7.98 -53.11 48.00
N HIS A 2 -7.45 -52.53 46.92
CA HIS A 2 -6.33 -51.57 46.94
C HIS A 2 -6.45 -50.70 45.69
N ARG A 3 -6.69 -49.41 45.91
CA ARG A 3 -6.77 -48.36 44.89
C ARG A 3 -5.37 -47.77 44.72
N LEU A 4 -4.90 -47.58 43.50
CA LEU A 4 -3.98 -46.51 43.16
C LEU A 4 -4.32 -45.96 41.78
N ARG A 5 -4.96 -44.78 41.78
CA ARG A 5 -5.09 -43.89 40.64
C ARG A 5 -3.99 -42.84 40.76
N GLY A 6 -3.16 -42.71 39.74
CA GLY A 6 -2.19 -41.63 39.63
C GLY A 6 -1.90 -41.37 38.16
N ALA A 7 -2.74 -40.56 37.51
CA ALA A 7 -2.47 -40.08 36.15
C ALA A 7 -1.84 -38.69 36.27
N ALA A 8 -0.65 -38.55 35.69
CA ALA A 8 0.16 -37.34 35.67
C ALA A 8 -0.53 -36.22 34.86
N ALA A 9 -0.58 -35.01 35.42
CA ALA A 9 -1.01 -33.81 34.72
C ALA A 9 0.17 -33.23 33.93
N LEU A 10 0.11 -33.30 32.60
CA LEU A 10 1.02 -32.60 31.70
C LEU A 10 0.54 -31.15 31.52
N ALA A 11 1.26 -30.20 32.09
CA ALA A 11 1.05 -28.78 31.84
C ALA A 11 1.68 -28.41 30.48
N VAL A 12 0.85 -28.03 29.51
CA VAL A 12 1.31 -27.49 28.22
C VAL A 12 1.47 -25.97 28.38
N MET A 13 2.71 -25.50 28.44
CA MET A 13 3.02 -24.06 28.33
C MET A 13 2.93 -23.65 26.86
N ALA A 14 1.88 -22.92 26.50
CA ALA A 14 1.76 -22.25 25.21
C ALA A 14 2.67 -21.00 25.21
N LEU A 15 3.81 -21.10 24.52
CA LEU A 15 4.67 -19.94 24.24
C LEU A 15 3.96 -19.04 23.23
N ALA A 16 3.56 -17.85 23.66
CA ALA A 16 3.12 -16.77 22.79
C ALA A 16 4.31 -16.31 21.93
N GLY A 17 4.35 -16.76 20.68
CA GLY A 17 5.32 -16.28 19.71
C GLY A 17 5.02 -14.84 19.33
N CYS A 18 5.93 -13.92 19.66
CA CYS A 18 5.94 -12.58 19.10
C CYS A 18 6.16 -12.70 17.58
N ALA A 19 5.11 -12.46 16.80
CA ALA A 19 5.24 -12.35 15.34
C ALA A 19 6.07 -11.10 15.02
N THR A 20 7.32 -11.32 14.62
CA THR A 20 8.17 -10.28 14.03
C THR A 20 7.56 -9.86 12.71
N THR A 21 6.97 -8.67 12.65
CA THR A 21 6.51 -8.07 11.40
C THR A 21 7.68 -7.95 10.43
N PRO A 22 7.60 -8.56 9.23
CA PRO A 22 8.62 -8.41 8.20
C PRO A 22 8.80 -6.93 7.83
N PRO A 23 10.02 -6.48 7.51
CA PRO A 23 10.23 -5.16 6.94
C PRO A 23 9.43 -5.00 5.64
N PRO A 24 9.01 -3.77 5.27
CA PRO A 24 8.30 -3.53 4.03
C PRO A 24 9.14 -4.03 2.86
N ALA A 25 8.63 -5.04 2.16
CA ALA A 25 9.31 -5.65 1.03
C ALA A 25 9.34 -4.65 -0.13
N SER A 26 10.54 -4.25 -0.55
CA SER A 26 10.74 -3.73 -1.90
C SER A 26 10.36 -4.83 -2.88
N VAL A 27 9.38 -4.59 -3.74
CA VAL A 27 8.93 -5.60 -4.72
C VAL A 27 9.90 -5.57 -5.90
N PRO A 28 10.64 -6.66 -6.20
CA PRO A 28 11.43 -6.72 -7.43
C PRO A 28 10.46 -6.92 -8.61
N THR A 29 10.13 -5.85 -9.33
CA THR A 29 9.29 -5.94 -10.53
C THR A 29 10.18 -6.14 -11.77
N ASN A 30 9.85 -7.14 -12.60
CA ASN A 30 10.56 -7.44 -13.85
C ASN A 30 10.34 -6.40 -14.96
N LEU A 31 9.41 -5.45 -14.79
CA LEU A 31 9.32 -4.23 -15.59
C LEU A 31 9.94 -3.08 -14.79
N LYS A 32 11.05 -2.49 -15.27
CA LYS A 32 11.67 -1.33 -14.61
C LYS A 32 11.57 -0.07 -15.47
N ASN A 33 10.55 0.73 -15.17
CA ASN A 33 10.66 2.19 -15.02
C ASN A 33 10.02 2.55 -13.65
N GLY A 34 10.63 3.48 -12.91
CA GLY A 34 10.29 3.80 -11.51
C GLY A 34 10.59 2.70 -10.48
N GLN A 35 10.63 3.04 -9.19
CA GLN A 35 10.72 2.11 -8.06
C GLN A 35 9.37 2.01 -7.31
N SER A 36 9.08 0.85 -6.72
CA SER A 36 7.80 0.57 -6.05
C SER A 36 7.98 0.02 -4.63
N TRP A 37 7.14 0.47 -3.70
CA TRP A 37 7.14 0.03 -2.30
C TRP A 37 5.73 -0.26 -1.78
N VAL A 38 5.55 -1.41 -1.13
CA VAL A 38 4.30 -1.73 -0.42
C VAL A 38 4.41 -1.24 1.03
N ILE A 39 3.49 -0.37 1.43
CA ILE A 39 3.45 0.23 2.75
C ILE A 39 2.50 -0.58 3.63
N THR A 40 3.07 -1.34 4.56
CA THR A 40 2.32 -2.23 5.47
C THR A 40 2.14 -1.68 6.88
N ARG A 41 2.93 -0.65 7.25
CA ARG A 41 2.81 -0.02 8.57
C ARG A 41 1.64 0.97 8.55
N GLN A 42 0.61 0.70 9.34
CA GLN A 42 -0.63 1.47 9.34
C GLN A 42 -0.42 2.99 9.48
N GLY A 43 0.40 3.43 10.44
CA GLY A 43 0.65 4.87 10.61
C GLY A 43 1.32 5.55 9.40
N ILE A 44 2.10 4.81 8.60
CA ILE A 44 2.66 5.33 7.34
C ILE A 44 1.62 5.26 6.22
N ALA A 45 0.82 4.19 6.17
CA ALA A 45 -0.27 4.04 5.22
C ALA A 45 -1.28 5.19 5.34
N GLU A 46 -1.70 5.53 6.56
CA GLU A 46 -2.56 6.68 6.85
C GLU A 46 -1.95 7.99 6.32
N GLN A 47 -0.64 8.21 6.57
CA GLN A 47 0.06 9.40 6.07
C GLN A 47 0.19 9.45 4.54
N VAL A 48 0.30 8.30 3.87
CA VAL A 48 0.36 8.23 2.38
C VAL A 48 -0.97 8.67 1.76
N LEU A 49 -2.09 8.36 2.41
CA LEU A 49 -3.41 8.76 1.94
C LEU A 49 -3.83 10.15 2.42
N ASP A 50 -3.18 10.72 3.43
CA ASP A 50 -3.39 12.10 3.90
C ASP A 50 -2.85 13.12 2.88
N THR A 51 -3.55 13.28 1.76
CA THR A 51 -3.14 14.14 0.65
C THR A 51 -3.69 15.55 0.83
N CYS A 52 -2.82 16.55 0.74
CA CYS A 52 -3.20 17.95 0.89
C CYS A 52 -3.87 18.55 -0.37
N SER A 53 -3.31 18.31 -1.56
CA SER A 53 -3.70 19.01 -2.81
C SER A 53 -4.38 18.14 -3.86
N ARG A 54 -4.74 16.89 -3.52
CA ARG A 54 -5.57 16.01 -4.35
C ARG A 54 -6.56 15.25 -3.49
N ASP A 55 -7.61 14.74 -4.14
CA ASP A 55 -8.55 13.85 -3.47
C ASP A 55 -7.93 12.49 -3.19
N SER A 56 -8.37 11.85 -2.11
CA SER A 56 -8.01 10.48 -1.76
C SER A 56 -9.10 9.89 -0.86
N PRO A 57 -9.18 8.56 -0.73
CA PRO A 57 -10.19 7.97 0.14
C PRO A 57 -10.08 8.35 1.62
N ALA A 58 -8.90 8.73 2.10
CA ALA A 58 -8.74 9.16 3.50
C ALA A 58 -9.29 10.56 3.76
N ARG A 59 -9.54 11.37 2.72
CA ARG A 59 -10.15 12.70 2.85
C ARG A 59 -11.66 12.65 3.08
N HIS A 60 -12.27 11.48 2.91
CA HIS A 60 -13.70 11.24 3.12
C HIS A 60 -13.89 10.44 4.42
N PRO A 61 -14.34 11.07 5.52
CA PRO A 61 -14.48 10.39 6.80
C PRO A 61 -15.32 9.11 6.72
N GLY A 62 -14.77 8.02 7.24
CA GLY A 62 -15.45 6.72 7.27
C GLY A 62 -15.45 5.93 5.96
N GLN A 63 -14.85 6.45 4.88
CA GLN A 63 -14.76 5.71 3.61
C GLN A 63 -13.81 4.50 3.71
N ILE A 64 -12.67 4.67 4.39
CA ILE A 64 -11.74 3.58 4.69
C ILE A 64 -12.18 2.90 5.98
N THR A 65 -12.51 1.61 5.89
CA THR A 65 -12.90 0.78 7.04
C THR A 65 -11.78 -0.14 7.53
N GLY A 66 -10.63 -0.17 6.84
CA GLY A 66 -9.48 -0.96 7.24
C GLY A 66 -8.30 -0.88 6.27
N TYR A 67 -7.20 -1.48 6.68
CA TYR A 67 -5.98 -1.62 5.88
C TYR A 67 -5.62 -3.10 5.75
N TRP A 68 -4.99 -3.45 4.64
CA TRP A 68 -4.56 -4.82 4.36
C TRP A 68 -3.25 -4.81 3.58
N THR A 69 -2.58 -5.96 3.51
CA THR A 69 -1.30 -6.11 2.80
C THR A 69 -1.53 -6.76 1.44
N PRO A 70 -1.33 -6.05 0.32
CA PRO A 70 -1.35 -6.65 -1.01
C PRO A 70 -0.34 -7.77 -1.17
N SER A 71 -0.75 -8.84 -1.85
CA SER A 71 0.17 -9.92 -2.23
C SER A 71 1.11 -9.46 -3.34
N GLN A 72 2.26 -10.11 -3.47
CA GLN A 72 3.19 -9.84 -4.57
C GLN A 72 2.52 -9.99 -5.94
N GLN A 73 1.70 -11.04 -6.12
CA GLN A 73 0.98 -11.27 -7.37
C GLN A 73 0.00 -10.13 -7.70
N GLN A 74 -0.68 -9.57 -6.70
CA GLN A 74 -1.58 -8.43 -6.92
C GLN A 74 -0.81 -7.17 -7.32
N ILE A 75 0.38 -6.95 -6.75
CA ILE A 75 1.25 -5.85 -7.17
C ILE A 75 1.77 -6.06 -8.59
N GLU A 76 2.21 -7.27 -8.95
CA GLU A 76 2.66 -7.58 -10.31
C GLU A 76 1.53 -7.37 -11.34
N GLN A 77 0.30 -7.75 -11.01
CA GLN A 77 -0.87 -7.48 -11.86
C GLN A 77 -1.13 -5.98 -12.01
N LEU A 78 -1.12 -5.21 -10.92
CA LEU A 78 -1.24 -3.74 -10.97
C LEU A 78 -0.18 -3.13 -11.88
N GLU A 79 1.08 -3.49 -11.67
CA GLU A 79 2.24 -2.98 -12.42
C GLU A 79 2.15 -3.28 -13.92
N SER A 80 1.70 -4.49 -14.26
CA SER A 80 1.50 -4.89 -15.65
C SER A 80 0.44 -4.06 -16.39
N ARG A 81 -0.50 -3.45 -15.66
CA ARG A 81 -1.65 -2.71 -16.22
C ARG A 81 -1.48 -1.20 -16.22
N GLN A 82 -0.33 -0.67 -15.80
CA GLN A 82 -0.13 0.79 -15.70
C GLN A 82 -0.39 1.55 -17.00
N ASP A 83 -0.22 0.95 -18.18
CA ASP A 83 -0.52 1.60 -19.46
C ASP A 83 -2.00 2.01 -19.62
N ALA A 84 -2.90 1.42 -18.83
CA ALA A 84 -4.30 1.84 -18.78
C ALA A 84 -4.49 3.26 -18.19
N LEU A 85 -3.47 3.79 -17.49
CA LEU A 85 -3.48 5.15 -16.93
C LEU A 85 -3.01 6.21 -17.93
N THR A 86 -2.37 5.82 -19.04
CA THR A 86 -1.78 6.73 -20.05
C THR A 86 -2.74 7.82 -20.58
N PRO A 87 -4.06 7.57 -20.75
CA PRO A 87 -4.99 8.62 -21.16
C PRO A 87 -5.08 9.81 -20.19
N THR A 88 -4.72 9.63 -18.92
CA THR A 88 -4.77 10.67 -17.88
C THR A 88 -3.38 11.03 -17.37
N ILE A 89 -2.47 10.06 -17.27
CA ILE A 89 -1.13 10.19 -16.71
C ILE A 89 -0.10 9.89 -17.80
N PRO A 90 0.61 10.89 -18.33
CA PRO A 90 1.70 10.65 -19.28
C PRO A 90 2.81 9.80 -18.65
N GLU A 91 3.24 8.75 -19.34
CA GLU A 91 4.31 7.83 -18.92
C GLU A 91 4.19 7.38 -17.44
N PRO A 92 3.09 6.69 -17.07
CA PRO A 92 2.79 6.38 -15.66
C PRO A 92 3.86 5.48 -15.03
N ARG A 93 4.52 4.65 -15.84
CA ARG A 93 5.60 3.78 -15.41
C ARG A 93 6.84 4.54 -14.93
N ASP A 94 7.08 5.77 -15.38
CA ASP A 94 8.28 6.52 -15.01
C ASP A 94 8.24 7.11 -13.59
N PHE A 95 7.10 7.00 -12.90
CA PHE A 95 6.94 7.49 -11.53
C PHE A 95 7.42 6.46 -10.51
N ASP A 96 8.03 6.92 -9.43
CA ASP A 96 8.16 6.12 -8.22
C ASP A 96 6.80 5.98 -7.53
N ARG A 97 6.54 4.87 -6.83
CA ARG A 97 5.19 4.53 -6.33
C ARG A 97 5.19 3.91 -4.93
N GLN A 98 4.31 4.39 -4.07
CA GLN A 98 3.93 3.77 -2.81
C GLN A 98 2.54 3.16 -2.92
N TYR A 99 2.41 1.89 -2.53
CA TYR A 99 1.15 1.15 -2.54
C TYR A 99 0.64 0.92 -1.12
N VAL A 100 -0.65 1.16 -0.93
CA VAL A 100 -1.34 0.90 0.34
C VAL A 100 -2.59 0.08 0.07
N GLY A 101 -2.72 -1.07 0.72
CA GLY A 101 -3.97 -1.82 0.70
C GLY A 101 -5.00 -1.18 1.64
N VAL A 102 -6.15 -0.79 1.09
CA VAL A 102 -7.28 -0.22 1.84
C VAL A 102 -8.54 -1.06 1.65
N VAL A 103 -9.42 -1.03 2.65
CA VAL A 103 -10.76 -1.60 2.56
C VAL A 103 -11.77 -0.45 2.48
N ILE A 104 -12.52 -0.39 1.38
CA ILE A 104 -13.55 0.63 1.13
C ILE A 104 -14.84 -0.11 0.82
N GLN A 105 -15.90 0.16 1.58
CA GLN A 105 -17.20 -0.52 1.44
C GLN A 105 -17.09 -2.07 1.44
N GLY A 106 -16.17 -2.61 2.23
CA GLY A 106 -15.91 -4.05 2.30
C GLY A 106 -15.04 -4.62 1.16
N GLN A 107 -14.67 -3.80 0.17
CA GLN A 107 -13.82 -4.22 -0.94
C GLN A 107 -12.35 -3.88 -0.68
N GLN A 108 -11.47 -4.85 -0.95
CA GLN A 108 -10.01 -4.67 -0.90
C GLN A 108 -9.51 -3.97 -2.17
N LEU A 109 -9.03 -2.74 -2.01
CA LEU A 109 -8.45 -1.93 -3.07
C LEU A 109 -7.00 -1.59 -2.75
N ILE A 110 -6.23 -1.22 -3.77
CA ILE A 110 -4.85 -0.75 -3.64
C ILE A 110 -4.80 0.71 -4.03
N TYR A 111 -4.48 1.57 -3.07
CA TYR A 111 -4.21 2.98 -3.34
C TYR A 111 -2.79 3.16 -3.86
N ILE A 112 -2.64 3.97 -4.90
CA ILE A 112 -1.39 4.32 -5.55
C ILE A 112 -1.05 5.76 -5.19
N ASN A 113 0.09 5.97 -4.55
CA ASN A 113 0.73 7.28 -4.41
C ASN A 113 1.97 7.31 -5.29
N ALA A 114 1.92 8.05 -6.40
CA ALA A 114 3.00 8.11 -7.38
C ALA A 114 3.64 9.50 -7.40
N PHE A 115 4.96 9.54 -7.60
CA PHE A 115 5.76 10.76 -7.54
C PHE A 115 7.01 10.70 -8.43
N LYS A 116 7.48 11.88 -8.85
CA LYS A 116 8.80 12.10 -9.46
C LYS A 116 9.57 13.08 -8.59
N LEU A 117 10.53 12.58 -7.84
CA LEU A 117 11.38 13.39 -6.96
C LEU A 117 12.84 13.29 -7.42
N PRO A 118 13.64 14.38 -7.26
CA PRO A 118 15.07 14.27 -7.37
C PRO A 118 15.62 13.34 -6.28
N ASN A 119 16.74 12.68 -6.56
CA ASN A 119 17.40 11.78 -5.60
C ASN A 119 18.10 12.51 -4.44
N ASP A 120 18.20 13.84 -4.49
CA ASP A 120 18.86 14.69 -3.50
C ASP A 120 17.87 15.76 -2.99
N PRO A 121 17.61 15.83 -1.67
CA PRO A 121 18.09 14.95 -0.60
C PRO A 121 17.53 13.52 -0.69
N PRO A 122 18.23 12.51 -0.15
CA PRO A 122 17.78 11.12 -0.23
C PRO A 122 16.48 10.91 0.54
N VAL A 123 15.42 10.55 -0.18
CA VAL A 123 14.12 10.15 0.39
C VAL A 123 14.11 8.65 0.72
N LYS A 124 13.29 8.24 1.69
CA LYS A 124 13.12 6.83 2.08
C LYS A 124 11.68 6.35 1.89
N PRO A 125 11.19 6.15 0.64
CA PRO A 125 9.79 5.86 0.38
C PRO A 125 9.29 4.53 0.99
N ALA A 126 10.19 3.59 1.29
CA ALA A 126 9.82 2.38 2.04
C ALA A 126 9.42 2.65 3.50
N LYS A 127 9.88 3.77 4.06
CA LYS A 127 9.80 4.07 5.50
C LYS A 127 9.01 5.33 5.84
N GLU A 128 8.87 6.24 4.90
CA GLU A 128 8.28 7.56 5.07
C GLU A 128 7.24 7.81 3.99
N ALA A 129 6.11 8.41 4.35
CA ALA A 129 5.08 8.79 3.38
C ALA A 129 5.58 9.95 2.51
N ILE A 130 5.51 9.80 1.19
CA ILE A 130 5.79 10.91 0.27
C ILE A 130 4.55 11.76 0.15
N ARG A 131 4.54 12.87 0.89
CA ARG A 131 3.43 13.83 0.95
C ARG A 131 3.91 15.19 0.48
N VAL A 132 3.51 15.57 -0.73
CA VAL A 132 3.83 16.85 -1.35
C VAL A 132 2.55 17.57 -1.71
N CYS A 133 2.46 18.84 -1.35
CA CYS A 133 1.38 19.74 -1.74
C CYS A 133 1.78 20.51 -2.98
N ASP A 134 0.85 20.72 -3.90
CA ASP A 134 1.03 21.56 -5.09
C ASP A 134 2.18 21.14 -6.02
N GLY A 135 2.54 19.86 -5.99
CA GLY A 135 3.62 19.29 -6.80
C GLY A 135 3.30 19.11 -8.29
N GLY A 136 2.11 19.52 -8.75
CA GLY A 136 1.73 19.46 -10.16
C GLY A 136 1.66 18.03 -10.71
N SER A 137 1.92 17.92 -12.02
CA SER A 137 1.96 16.66 -12.77
C SER A 137 3.05 15.67 -12.32
N ALA A 138 3.96 16.09 -11.43
CA ALA A 138 4.96 15.20 -10.84
C ALA A 138 4.39 14.27 -9.77
N PHE A 139 3.13 14.44 -9.36
CA PHE A 139 2.49 13.60 -8.34
C PHE A 139 1.06 13.26 -8.74
N TRP A 140 0.69 12.00 -8.58
CA TRP A 140 -0.67 11.53 -8.84
C TRP A 140 -1.03 10.33 -7.98
N GLY A 141 -2.30 9.95 -8.03
CA GLY A 141 -2.71 8.63 -7.56
C GLY A 141 -4.03 8.20 -8.11
N ALA A 142 -4.35 6.98 -7.71
CA ALA A 142 -5.53 6.25 -8.16
C ALA A 142 -5.82 5.12 -7.17
N LEU A 143 -7.02 4.58 -7.27
CA LEU A 143 -7.38 3.29 -6.71
C LEU A 143 -7.28 2.22 -7.79
N TYR A 144 -6.70 1.08 -7.45
CA TYR A 144 -6.69 -0.13 -8.25
C TYR A 144 -7.50 -1.22 -7.58
N ASP A 145 -8.36 -1.88 -8.35
CA ASP A 145 -9.11 -3.05 -7.91
C ASP A 145 -8.43 -4.34 -8.39
N PRO A 146 -7.85 -5.15 -7.49
CA PRO A 146 -7.18 -6.40 -7.87
C PRO A 146 -8.13 -7.49 -8.36
N GLN A 147 -9.44 -7.39 -8.12
CA GLN A 147 -10.42 -8.37 -8.62
C GLN A 147 -10.78 -8.13 -10.09
N THR A 148 -10.89 -6.86 -10.50
CA THR A 148 -11.32 -6.46 -11.84
C THR A 148 -10.17 -5.96 -12.73
N GLY A 149 -9.05 -5.56 -12.14
CA GLY A 149 -7.94 -4.92 -12.82
C GLY A 149 -8.23 -3.48 -13.26
N ALA A 150 -9.24 -2.83 -12.67
CA ALA A 150 -9.66 -1.49 -13.02
C ALA A 150 -8.95 -0.42 -12.17
N PHE A 151 -8.72 0.75 -12.79
CA PHE A 151 -8.29 1.96 -12.10
C PHE A 151 -9.46 2.93 -11.93
N SER A 152 -9.51 3.64 -10.81
CA SER A 152 -10.53 4.65 -10.50
C SER A 152 -9.96 5.77 -9.64
N GLN A 153 -10.73 6.86 -9.48
CA GLN A 153 -10.33 8.03 -8.67
C GLN A 153 -8.92 8.55 -9.03
N ILE A 154 -8.63 8.61 -10.33
CA ILE A 154 -7.34 9.09 -10.83
C ILE A 154 -7.28 10.60 -10.59
N ALA A 155 -6.29 11.06 -9.82
CA ALA A 155 -6.11 12.46 -9.47
C ALA A 155 -4.63 12.85 -9.51
N VAL A 156 -4.33 13.96 -10.18
CA VAL A 156 -3.01 14.61 -10.19
C VAL A 156 -2.99 15.68 -9.10
N ASN A 157 -1.83 15.92 -8.47
CA ASN A 157 -1.69 17.06 -7.56
C ASN A 157 -1.77 18.36 -8.37
N GLY A 158 -2.75 19.23 -8.09
CA GLY A 158 -2.86 20.53 -8.74
C GLY A 158 -4.29 20.86 -9.14
N THR A 159 -4.55 22.15 -9.38
CA THR A 159 -5.86 22.62 -9.85
C THR A 159 -6.12 22.14 -11.28
N PRO A 160 -7.39 21.78 -11.61
CA PRO A 160 -7.82 21.49 -12.97
C PRO A 160 -7.41 22.55 -13.99
#